data_AF-A0A345XV33-F1
#
_entry.id   AF-A0A345XV33-F1
#
_cell.length_a   1.000
_cell.length_b   1.000
_cell.length_c   1.000
_cell.angle_alpha   90.00
_cell.angle_beta   90.00
_cell.angle_gamma   90.00
#
_symmetry.space_group_name_H-M   'P 1'
#
loop_
_entity.id
_entity.type
_entity.pdbx_description
1 polymer ?
#
loop_
_entity_poly.entity_id
_entity_poly.type
_entity_poly.pdbx_seq_one_letter_code
_entity_poly.pdbx_strand_id
1 'polypeptide(L)' 'MYREGTWLIDRRLDKLGRLMATDGPYVLLRPPRGGREWECPPDEVRLAMEAERRAAGIAGDGTVLPRRTTR' A
#
# COMPACT_ATOMS: atom_id res chain seq x y z
N MET A 1 -11.43 10.96 3.34
CA MET A 1 -10.09 11.14 2.74
C MET A 1 -9.10 10.28 3.53
N TYR A 2 -8.28 9.47 2.87
CA TYR A 2 -7.32 8.60 3.56
C TYR A 2 -6.14 9.42 4.09
N ARG A 3 -5.53 8.96 5.19
CA ARG A 3 -4.34 9.59 5.76
C ARG A 3 -3.08 9.00 5.13
N GLU A 4 -2.05 9.83 4.94
CA GLU A 4 -0.72 9.36 4.54
C GLU A 4 -0.24 8.26 5.47
N GLY A 5 0.46 7.28 4.92
CA GLY A 5 0.88 6.06 5.59
C GLY A 5 -0.14 4.93 5.61
N THR A 6 -1.39 5.16 5.19
CA THR A 6 -2.45 4.14 5.10
C THR A 6 -2.15 3.14 3.97
N TRP A 7 -2.41 1.84 4.21
CA TRP A 7 -2.30 0.82 3.19
C TRP A 7 -3.60 0.68 2.39
N LEU A 8 -3.48 0.81 1.07
CA LEU A 8 -4.57 0.76 0.11
C LEU A 8 -4.30 -0.33 -0.94
N ILE A 9 -5.38 -0.94 -1.43
CA ILE A 9 -5.36 -1.82 -2.59
C ILE A 9 -5.82 -1.01 -3.79
N ASP A 10 -4.98 -0.94 -4.82
CA ASP A 10 -5.35 -0.49 -6.16
C ASP A 10 -6.13 -1.62 -6.86
N ARG A 11 -7.43 -1.42 -7.09
CA ARG A 11 -8.29 -2.43 -7.73
C ARG A 11 -7.98 -2.62 -9.22
N ARG A 12 -7.38 -1.63 -9.89
CA ARG A 12 -7.03 -1.72 -11.32
C ARG A 12 -5.86 -2.67 -11.54
N LEU A 13 -4.91 -2.64 -10.62
CA LEU A 13 -3.68 -3.44 -10.68
C LEU A 13 -3.69 -4.65 -9.75
N ASP A 14 -4.72 -4.77 -8.91
CA ASP A 14 -4.80 -5.70 -7.77
C ASP A 14 -3.52 -5.66 -6.92
N LYS A 15 -3.06 -4.45 -6.61
CA LYS A 15 -1.77 -4.21 -5.95
C LYS A 15 -1.92 -3.44 -4.64
N LEU A 16 -1.20 -3.91 -3.63
CA LEU A 16 -1.09 -3.24 -2.34
C LEU A 16 -0.03 -2.14 -2.38
N GLY A 17 -0.40 -0.94 -1.95
CA GLY A 17 0.51 0.20 -1.80
C GLY A 17 0.23 1.03 -0.55
N ARG A 18 1.26 1.71 -0.05
CA ARG A 18 1.15 2.70 1.02
C ARG A 18 0.84 4.06 0.42
N LEU A 19 -0.19 4.73 0.92
CA LEU A 19 -0.48 6.11 0.56
C LEU A 19 0.66 7.01 1.01
N MET A 20 1.37 7.59 0.07
CA MET A 20 2.47 8.52 0.35
C MET A 20 1.97 9.95 0.40
N ALA A 21 1.13 10.32 -0.57
CA ALA A 21 0.54 11.64 -0.70
C ALA A 21 -0.75 11.57 -1.51
N THR A 22 -1.57 12.59 -1.39
CA THR A 22 -2.66 12.90 -2.33
C THR A 22 -2.20 14.04 -3.23
N ASP A 23 -2.10 13.79 -4.53
CA ASP A 23 -1.70 14.79 -5.53
C ASP A 23 -2.89 15.08 -6.45
N GLY A 24 -3.55 16.22 -6.21
CA GLY A 24 -4.75 16.62 -6.94
C GLY A 24 -5.86 15.53 -6.91
N PRO A 25 -6.33 15.06 -8.08
CA PRO A 25 -7.37 14.03 -8.17
C PRO A 25 -6.83 12.60 -8.00
N TYR A 26 -5.54 12.41 -7.72
CA TYR A 26 -4.92 11.09 -7.60
C TYR A 26 -4.29 10.87 -6.22
N VAL A 27 -4.14 9.60 -5.87
CA VAL A 27 -3.33 9.16 -4.74
C VAL A 27 -2.01 8.58 -5.22
N LEU A 28 -0.92 8.94 -4.56
CA LEU A 28 0.40 8.37 -4.83
C LEU A 28 0.64 7.18 -3.90
N LEU A 29 0.77 6.00 -4.48
CA LEU A 29 1.00 4.75 -3.76
C LEU A 29 2.45 4.27 -3.92
N ARG A 30 3.03 3.77 -2.84
CA ARG A 30 4.35 3.15 -2.83
C ARG A 30 4.25 1.65 -2.51
N PRO A 31 4.95 0.77 -3.24
CA PRO A 31 4.91 -0.65 -2.95
C PRO A 31 5.61 -0.97 -1.62
N PRO A 32 5.16 -2.00 -0.87
CA PRO A 32 5.67 -2.28 0.47
C PRO A 32 7.17 -2.58 0.51
N ARG A 33 7.69 -3.29 -0.48
CA ARG A 33 9.11 -3.72 -0.49
C ARG A 33 10.03 -2.75 -1.23
N GLY A 34 9.61 -1.49 -1.37
CA GLY A 34 10.28 -0.52 -2.24
C GLY A 34 10.01 -0.81 -3.73
N GLY A 35 10.27 0.19 -4.56
CA GLY A 35 9.93 0.19 -5.98
C GLY A 35 9.36 1.52 -6.43
N ARG A 36 8.96 1.60 -7.69
CA ARG A 36 8.41 2.83 -8.28
C ARG A 36 7.04 3.14 -7.69
N GLU A 37 6.88 4.37 -7.22
CA GLU A 37 5.59 4.92 -6.83
C GLU A 37 4.68 5.02 -8.05
N TRP A 38 3.38 4.88 -7.85
CA TRP A 38 2.41 5.00 -8.91
C TRP A 38 1.19 5.80 -8.46
N GLU A 39 0.62 6.53 -9.40
CA GLU A 39 -0.64 7.24 -9.23
C GLU A 39 -1.82 6.27 -9.39
N CYS A 40 -2.81 6.40 -8.49
CA CYS A 40 -4.05 5.64 -8.55
C CYS A 40 -5.25 6.58 -8.33
N PRO A 41 -6.36 6.41 -9.06
CA PRO A 41 -7.59 7.16 -8.80
C PRO A 41 -8.16 6.81 -7.40
N PRO A 42 -8.64 7.81 -6.63
CA PRO A 42 -9.21 7.60 -5.31
C PRO A 42 -10.47 6.71 -5.32
N ASP A 43 -11.21 6.69 -6.42
CA ASP A 43 -12.37 5.79 -6.60
C ASP A 43 -11.98 4.33 -6.80
N GLU A 44 -10.76 4.09 -7.27
CA GLU A 44 -10.23 2.76 -7.59
C GLU A 44 -9.38 2.16 -6.47
N VAL A 45 -9.19 2.91 -5.37
CA VAL A 45 -8.52 2.41 -4.17
C VAL A 45 -9.51 1.98 -3.11
N ARG A 46 -9.15 0.93 -2.36
CA ARG A 46 -9.85 0.55 -1.13
C ARG A 46 -8.86 0.36 0.02
N LEU A 47 -9.37 0.41 1.25
CA LEU A 47 -8.58 0.03 2.42
C LEU A 47 -8.09 -1.43 2.31
N ALA A 48 -6.81 -1.62 2.58
CA ALA A 48 -6.23 -2.94 2.69
C ALA A 48 -6.70 -3.61 3.98
N MET A 49 -7.26 -4.82 3.82
CA MET A 49 -7.63 -5.64 4.97
C MET A 49 -6.37 -6.13 5.69
N GLU A 50 -6.54 -6.58 6.93
CA GLU A 50 -5.44 -7.09 7.75
C GLU A 50 -4.79 -8.35 7.15
N ALA A 51 -5.58 -9.21 6.50
CA ALA A 51 -5.10 -10.38 5.78
C ALA A 51 -4.18 -10.00 4.61
N GLU A 52 -4.60 -9.03 3.79
CA GLU A 52 -3.82 -8.51 2.66
C GLU A 52 -2.49 -7.89 3.12
N ARG A 53 -2.55 -7.11 4.21
CA ARG A 53 -1.36 -6.53 4.83
C ARG A 53 -0.41 -7.62 5.30
N ARG A 54 -0.89 -8.65 5.98
CA ARG A 54 -0.06 -9.79 6.42
C ARG A 54 0.52 -10.58 5.25
N ALA A 55 -0.25 -10.82 4.19
CA ALA A 55 0.22 -11.50 2.99
C ALA A 55 1.38 -10.75 2.31
N ALA A 56 1.34 -9.42 2.32
CA ALA A 56 2.43 -8.58 1.84
C ALA A 56 3.62 -8.48 2.82
N GLY A 57 3.50 -9.03 4.04
CA GLY A 57 4.50 -8.97 5.10
C GLY A 57 4.49 -7.66 5.86
N ILE A 58 3.34 -7.03 6.04
CA ILE A 58 3.17 -5.80 6.83
C ILE A 58 2.67 -6.18 8.22
N ALA A 59 3.37 -5.69 9.25
CA ALA A 59 2.99 -5.86 10.65
C ALA A 59 1.74 -5.03 11.00
N GLY A 60 1.12 -5.30 12.16
CA GLY A 60 -0.07 -4.58 12.60
C GLY A 60 0.11 -3.05 12.68
N ASP A 61 1.32 -2.60 13.03
CA ASP A 61 1.74 -1.20 13.09
C ASP A 61 2.01 -0.57 11.70
N GLY A 62 1.94 -1.34 10.61
CA GLY A 62 2.20 -0.85 9.25
C GLY A 62 3.67 -0.94 8.84
N THR A 63 4.54 -1.46 9.70
CA THR A 63 5.95 -1.74 9.39
C THR A 63 6.06 -2.89 8.38
N VAL A 64 6.83 -2.69 7.30
CA VAL A 64 7.13 -3.75 6.33
C VAL A 64 8.20 -4.66 6.90
N LEU A 65 7.87 -5.93 7.09
CA LEU A 65 8.78 -6.92 7.62
C LEU A 65 9.90 -7.23 6.62
N PRO A 66 11.16 -7.34 7.08
CA PRO A 66 12.24 -7.79 6.23
C PRO A 66 11.91 -9.18 5.69
N ARG A 67 12.45 -9.49 4.50
CA ARG A 67 12.37 -10.86 3.98
C ARG A 67 12.92 -11.79 5.06
N ARG A 68 12.13 -12.76 5.52
CA ARG A 68 12.65 -13.83 6.37
C ARG A 68 13.68 -14.57 5.53
N THR A 69 14.95 -14.23 5.69
CA THR A 69 16.05 -15.05 5.21
C THR A 69 16.06 -16.27 6.11
N THR A 70 15.40 -17.33 5.68
CA THR A 70 15.69 -18.65 6.23
C THR A 70 17.12 -18.96 5.82
N ARG A 71 17.99 -19.11 6.81
CA ARG A 71 19.37 -19.59 6.63
C ARG A 71 19.34 -21.09 6.38
#